data_AF-A0A9D4U0G4-F1
#
_entry.id   AF-A0A9D4U0G4-F1
#
_cell.length_a   1.000
_cell.length_b   1.000
_cell.length_c   1.000
_cell.angle_alpha   90.00
_cell.angle_beta   90.00
_cell.angle_gamma   90.00
#
_symmetry.space_group_name_H-M   'P 1'
#
loop_
_entity.id
_entity.type
_entity.pdbx_description
1 polymer ?
#
loop_
_entity_poly.entity_id
_entity_poly.type
_entity_poly.pdbx_seq_one_letter_code
_entity_poly.pdbx_strand_id
1 'polypeptide(L)'
;MATEAQKRKSVQEAIDKVLFKINELEAIVGDFNGNNELLHTKLNEYIQALGALEAVKDDMISGGQPVELAVELITAVDEGTNPDTFTVQLFRDSMALNQASKGKVDAFRLLLQKLAQQMQVAFPDVAADYQQLRHSNAATAAAAGASQPAAATAPP
;
A
#
# COMPACT_ATOMS: atom_id res chain seq x y z
N MET A 1 12.76 -20.61 17.09
CA MET A 1 12.41 -19.21 16.80
C MET A 1 10.89 -19.13 16.67
N ALA A 2 10.24 -18.14 17.28
CA ALA A 2 8.79 -17.97 17.16
C ALA A 2 8.41 -17.67 15.70
N THR A 3 7.33 -18.29 15.22
CA THR A 3 6.83 -18.03 13.87
C THR A 3 6.24 -16.62 13.76
N GLU A 4 6.17 -16.04 12.56
CA GLU A 4 5.55 -14.73 12.37
C GLU A 4 4.09 -14.69 12.85
N ALA A 5 3.37 -15.81 12.70
CA ALA A 5 2.01 -15.94 13.21
C ALA A 5 1.95 -15.86 14.75
N GLN A 6 2.91 -16.47 15.45
CA GLN A 6 3.00 -16.38 16.92
C GLN A 6 3.38 -14.97 17.38
N LYS A 7 4.27 -14.30 16.66
CA LYS A 7 4.63 -12.90 16.92
C LYS A 7 3.44 -11.96 16.77
N ARG A 8 2.70 -12.06 15.65
CA ARG A 8 1.46 -11.30 15.44
C ARG A 8 0.41 -11.59 16.52
N LYS A 9 0.25 -12.87 16.90
CA LYS A 9 -0.66 -13.26 17.98
C LYS A 9 -0.26 -12.65 19.32
N SER A 10 1.05 -12.58 19.62
CA SER A 10 1.55 -11.95 20.84
C SER A 10 1.23 -10.45 20.89
N VAL A 11 1.35 -9.75 19.77
CA VAL A 11 0.96 -8.34 19.67
C VAL A 11 -0.55 -8.19 19.89
N GLN A 12 -1.36 -9.02 19.23
CA GLN A 12 -2.81 -9.00 19.40
C GLN A 12 -3.23 -9.25 20.85
N GLU A 13 -2.68 -10.28 21.50
CA GLU A 13 -2.96 -10.59 22.91
C GLU A 13 -2.58 -9.43 23.86
N ALA A 14 -1.47 -8.73 23.56
CA ALA A 14 -1.07 -7.55 24.32
C ALA A 14 -2.05 -6.38 24.14
N ILE A 15 -2.52 -6.13 22.91
CA ILE A 15 -3.55 -5.12 22.61
C ILE A 15 -4.86 -5.46 23.34
N ASP A 16 -5.33 -6.70 23.23
CA ASP A 16 -6.57 -7.16 23.89
C ASP A 16 -6.50 -6.96 25.41
N LYS A 17 -5.33 -7.25 26.01
CA LYS A 17 -5.10 -7.06 27.45
C LYS A 17 -5.16 -5.58 27.85
N VAL A 18 -4.60 -4.68 27.03
CA VAL A 18 -4.68 -3.22 27.26
C VAL A 18 -6.12 -2.75 27.16
N LEU A 19 -6.86 -3.15 26.12
CA LEU A 19 -8.28 -2.80 25.94
C LEU A 19 -9.14 -3.30 27.10
N PHE A 20 -8.91 -4.53 27.57
CA PHE A 20 -9.61 -5.08 28.73
C PHE A 20 -9.35 -4.25 29.99
N LYS A 21 -8.11 -3.80 30.21
CA LYS A 21 -7.75 -2.95 31.36
C LYS A 21 -8.40 -1.57 31.29
N ILE A 22 -8.58 -0.99 30.10
CA ILE A 22 -9.33 0.26 29.92
C ILE A 22 -10.79 0.07 30.36
N ASN A 23 -11.43 -1.01 29.92
CA ASN A 23 -12.82 -1.28 30.29
C ASN A 23 -12.98 -1.57 31.80
N GLU A 24 -12.04 -2.30 32.40
CA GLU A 24 -12.01 -2.55 33.85
C GLU A 24 -11.86 -1.23 34.64
N LEU A 25 -10.99 -0.32 34.17
CA LEU A 25 -10.84 1.01 34.76
C LEU A 25 -12.10 1.87 34.61
N GLU A 26 -12.72 1.85 33.44
CA GLU A 26 -13.98 2.57 33.20
C GLU A 26 -15.08 2.12 34.18
N ALA A 27 -15.24 0.81 34.39
CA ALA A 27 -16.20 0.27 35.34
C ALA A 27 -15.90 0.70 36.79
N ILE A 28 -14.63 0.65 37.22
CA ILE A 28 -14.23 1.03 38.58
C ILE A 28 -14.41 2.53 38.82
N VAL A 29 -14.14 3.36 37.81
CA VAL A 29 -14.38 4.81 37.88
C VAL A 29 -15.88 5.11 37.87
N GLY A 30 -16.67 4.35 37.11
CA GLY A 30 -18.14 4.46 37.10
C GLY A 30 -18.77 4.18 38.46
N ASP A 31 -18.30 3.14 39.16
CA ASP A 31 -18.79 2.73 40.50
C ASP A 31 -17.91 3.27 41.64
N PHE A 32 -17.22 4.39 41.42
CA PHE A 32 -16.23 4.88 42.37
C PHE A 32 -16.86 5.26 43.72
N ASN A 33 -16.48 4.54 44.77
CA ASN A 33 -17.00 4.68 46.12
C ASN A 33 -16.02 5.35 47.11
N GLY A 34 -14.93 5.94 46.61
CA GLY A 34 -13.90 6.58 47.43
C GLY A 34 -12.70 5.69 47.80
N ASN A 35 -12.69 4.41 47.42
CA ASN A 35 -11.53 3.54 47.59
C ASN A 35 -10.43 3.81 46.54
N ASN A 36 -9.48 4.67 46.89
CA ASN A 36 -8.36 5.03 46.02
C ASN A 36 -7.34 3.89 45.83
N GLU A 37 -7.19 2.96 46.78
CA GLU A 37 -6.16 1.92 46.72
C GLU A 37 -6.40 0.94 45.55
N LEU A 38 -7.66 0.54 45.34
CA LEU A 38 -8.04 -0.31 44.23
C LEU A 38 -7.79 0.40 42.88
N LEU A 39 -8.19 1.67 42.77
CA LEU A 39 -7.99 2.46 41.56
C LEU A 39 -6.49 2.61 41.22
N HIS A 40 -5.66 2.94 42.20
CA HIS A 40 -4.21 3.05 42.01
C HIS A 40 -3.59 1.72 41.57
N THR A 41 -3.99 0.61 42.19
CA THR A 41 -3.52 -0.72 41.80
C THR A 41 -3.86 -1.02 40.34
N LYS A 42 -5.09 -0.73 39.92
CA LYS A 42 -5.56 -1.00 38.55
C LYS A 42 -4.92 -0.09 37.51
N LEU A 43 -4.67 1.17 37.86
CA LEU A 43 -3.91 2.08 37.01
C LEU A 43 -2.48 1.58 36.79
N ASN A 44 -1.82 1.07 37.83
CA ASN A 44 -0.50 0.47 37.71
C ASN A 44 -0.51 -0.82 36.86
N GLU A 45 -1.54 -1.67 36.99
CA GLU A 45 -1.73 -2.84 36.11
C GLU A 45 -1.89 -2.42 34.64
N TYR A 46 -2.61 -1.33 34.36
CA TYR A 46 -2.75 -0.78 33.02
C TYR A 46 -1.42 -0.25 32.46
N ILE A 47 -0.64 0.49 33.26
CA ILE A 47 0.70 0.95 32.87
C ILE A 47 1.61 -0.24 32.55
N GLN A 48 1.57 -1.31 33.35
CA GLN A 48 2.33 -2.54 33.08
C GLN A 48 1.89 -3.21 31.77
N ALA A 49 0.58 -3.22 31.46
CA ALA A 49 0.06 -3.74 30.21
C ALA A 49 0.55 -2.92 29.00
N LEU A 50 0.58 -1.58 29.11
CA LEU A 50 1.15 -0.71 28.09
C LEU A 50 2.65 -0.95 27.88
N GLY A 51 3.42 -1.12 28.96
CA GLY A 51 4.84 -1.45 28.86
C GLY A 51 5.09 -2.82 28.19
N ALA A 52 4.21 -3.79 28.44
CA ALA A 52 4.26 -5.08 27.77
C ALA A 52 3.94 -4.98 26.27
N LEU A 53 2.96 -4.13 25.89
CA LEU A 53 2.64 -3.85 24.49
C LEU A 53 3.81 -3.17 23.77
N GLU A 54 4.46 -2.20 24.42
CA GLU A 54 5.62 -1.52 23.86
C GLU A 54 6.79 -2.48 23.57
N ALA A 55 7.00 -3.49 24.43
CA ALA A 55 8.05 -4.48 24.25
C ALA A 55 7.80 -5.43 23.06
N VAL A 56 6.54 -5.62 22.65
CA VAL A 56 6.18 -6.53 21.55
C VAL A 56 5.77 -5.81 20.27
N LYS A 57 5.64 -4.47 20.25
CA LYS A 57 5.16 -3.72 19.08
C LYS A 57 5.95 -3.99 17.79
N ASP A 58 7.26 -4.16 17.92
CA ASP A 58 8.18 -4.39 16.80
C ASP A 58 8.18 -5.86 16.32
N ASP A 59 7.47 -6.76 17.01
CA ASP A 59 7.26 -8.13 16.56
C ASP A 59 6.23 -8.24 15.41
N MET A 60 5.58 -7.12 15.05
CA MET A 60 4.71 -7.03 13.88
C MET A 60 5.56 -7.04 12.58
N ILE A 61 5.99 -8.25 12.20
CA ILE A 61 6.87 -8.53 11.06
C ILE A 61 6.06 -9.30 10.00
N SER A 62 6.30 -8.96 8.73
CA SER A 62 5.76 -9.67 7.57
C SER A 62 6.89 -9.95 6.58
N GLY A 63 7.11 -11.22 6.23
CA GLY A 63 8.15 -11.60 5.28
C GLY A 63 9.58 -11.29 5.76
N GLY A 64 9.81 -11.30 7.08
CA GLY A 64 11.10 -10.96 7.68
C GLY A 64 11.46 -9.47 7.69
N GLN A 65 10.54 -8.57 7.34
CA GLN A 65 10.72 -7.11 7.43
C GLN A 65 9.64 -6.47 8.33
N PRO A 66 9.91 -5.29 8.89
CA PRO A 66 8.89 -4.51 9.59
C PRO A 66 7.69 -4.26 8.66
N VAL A 67 6.48 -4.30 9.20
CA VAL A 67 5.28 -3.97 8.41
C VAL A 67 5.29 -2.49 8.07
N GLU A 68 5.41 -2.18 6.79
CA GLU A 68 5.21 -0.83 6.26
C GLU A 68 3.73 -0.60 5.96
N LEU A 69 3.21 0.54 6.41
CA LEU A 69 1.82 0.94 6.22
C LEU A 69 1.77 2.22 5.41
N ALA A 70 0.93 2.25 4.38
CA ALA A 70 0.68 3.46 3.62
C ALA A 70 0.01 4.51 4.53
N VAL A 71 0.46 5.76 4.44
CA VAL A 71 -0.11 6.86 5.24
C VAL A 71 -1.62 7.00 4.98
N GLU A 72 -2.05 6.83 3.74
CA GLU A 72 -3.47 6.87 3.35
C GLU A 72 -4.30 5.79 4.05
N LEU A 73 -3.73 4.61 4.29
CA LEU A 73 -4.39 3.54 5.04
C LEU A 73 -4.56 3.92 6.51
N ILE A 74 -3.55 4.56 7.11
CA ILE A 74 -3.61 5.04 8.51
C ILE A 74 -4.69 6.11 8.63
N THR A 75 -4.71 7.10 7.73
CA THR A 75 -5.75 8.14 7.73
C THR A 75 -7.14 7.55 7.55
N ALA A 76 -7.30 6.56 6.66
CA ALA A 76 -8.58 5.87 6.48
C ALA A 76 -9.05 5.17 7.76
N VAL A 77 -8.14 4.53 8.50
CA VAL A 77 -8.45 3.89 9.79
C VAL A 77 -8.83 4.93 10.84
N ASP A 78 -8.12 6.07 10.91
CA ASP A 78 -8.44 7.18 11.83
C ASP A 78 -9.83 7.79 11.56
N GLU A 79 -10.25 7.81 10.29
CA GLU A 79 -11.60 8.23 9.88
C GLU A 79 -12.68 7.17 10.13
N GLY A 80 -12.31 5.97 10.62
CA GLY A 80 -13.22 4.86 10.88
C GLY A 80 -13.56 4.02 9.64
N THR A 81 -12.81 4.17 8.54
CA THR A 81 -12.97 3.34 7.35
C THR A 81 -12.36 1.97 7.57
N ASN A 82 -13.05 0.94 7.09
CA ASN A 82 -12.53 -0.43 7.15
C ASN A 82 -11.31 -0.59 6.20
N PRO A 83 -10.16 -1.10 6.69
CA PRO A 83 -8.92 -1.21 5.90
C PRO A 83 -9.02 -2.19 4.72
N ASP A 84 -9.88 -3.21 4.80
CA ASP A 84 -10.12 -4.14 3.68
C ASP A 84 -10.87 -3.43 2.55
N THR A 85 -11.82 -2.55 2.90
CA THR A 85 -12.55 -1.75 1.92
C THR A 85 -11.61 -0.78 1.20
N PHE A 86 -10.69 -0.14 1.92
CA PHE A 86 -9.63 0.68 1.34
C PHE A 86 -8.80 -0.13 0.34
N THR A 87 -8.35 -1.33 0.73
CA THR A 87 -7.53 -2.20 -0.13
C THR A 87 -8.27 -2.61 -1.40
N VAL A 88 -9.55 -2.97 -1.28
CA VAL A 88 -10.40 -3.31 -2.44
C VAL A 88 -10.57 -2.10 -3.36
N GLN A 89 -10.79 -0.91 -2.81
CA GLN A 89 -10.96 0.31 -3.58
C GLN A 89 -9.68 0.68 -4.32
N LEU A 90 -8.52 0.62 -3.65
CA LEU A 90 -7.21 0.86 -4.27
C LEU A 90 -6.96 -0.08 -5.46
N PHE A 91 -7.32 -1.36 -5.33
CA PHE A 91 -7.18 -2.31 -6.44
C PHE A 91 -8.11 -1.98 -7.61
N ARG A 92 -9.36 -1.58 -7.33
CA ARG A 92 -10.32 -1.16 -8.36
C ARG A 92 -9.84 0.10 -9.09
N ASP A 93 -9.34 1.09 -8.37
CA ASP A 93 -8.86 2.35 -8.94
C ASP A 93 -7.60 2.12 -9.78
N SER A 94 -6.69 1.25 -9.32
CA SER A 94 -5.53 0.83 -10.09
C SER A 94 -5.92 0.14 -11.40
N MET A 95 -6.90 -0.77 -11.36
CA MET A 95 -7.42 -1.41 -12.57
C MET A 95 -8.09 -0.41 -13.51
N ALA A 96 -8.89 0.52 -13.00
CA ALA A 96 -9.53 1.56 -13.81
C ALA A 96 -8.49 2.46 -14.48
N LEU A 97 -7.46 2.88 -13.74
CA LEU A 97 -6.35 3.68 -14.25
C LEU A 97 -5.55 2.94 -15.32
N ASN A 98 -5.27 1.65 -15.10
CA ASN A 98 -4.58 0.81 -16.07
C ASN A 98 -5.39 0.70 -17.38
N GLN A 99 -6.69 0.43 -17.27
CA GLN A 99 -7.57 0.34 -18.43
C GLN A 99 -7.69 1.67 -19.17
N ALA A 100 -7.78 2.79 -18.45
CA ALA A 100 -7.78 4.13 -19.04
C ALA A 100 -6.46 4.43 -19.75
N SER A 101 -5.32 4.07 -19.15
CA SER A 101 -3.99 4.21 -19.75
C SER A 101 -3.88 3.38 -21.04
N LYS A 102 -4.29 2.12 -21.01
CA LYS A 102 -4.35 1.25 -22.19
C LYS A 102 -5.21 1.86 -23.30
N GLY A 103 -6.41 2.34 -22.96
CA GLY A 103 -7.31 2.99 -23.91
C GLY A 103 -6.69 4.23 -24.56
N LYS A 104 -5.97 5.07 -23.79
CA LYS A 104 -5.23 6.22 -24.34
C LYS A 104 -4.14 5.79 -25.30
N VAL A 105 -3.35 4.78 -24.95
CA VAL A 105 -2.29 4.27 -25.82
C VAL A 105 -2.87 3.68 -27.11
N ASP A 106 -3.96 2.92 -27.01
CA ASP A 106 -4.61 2.31 -28.18
C ASP A 106 -5.25 3.38 -29.10
N ALA A 107 -5.87 4.41 -28.53
CA ALA A 107 -6.36 5.55 -29.28
C ALA A 107 -5.23 6.30 -30.00
N PHE A 108 -4.09 6.49 -29.33
CA PHE A 108 -2.92 7.13 -29.95
C PHE A 108 -2.32 6.28 -31.07
N ARG A 109 -2.25 4.95 -30.89
CA ARG A 109 -1.83 4.02 -31.95
C ARG A 109 -2.75 4.08 -33.16
N LEU A 110 -4.07 4.11 -32.95
CA LEU A 110 -5.05 4.21 -34.01
C LEU A 110 -4.93 5.55 -34.76
N LEU A 111 -4.76 6.66 -34.02
CA LEU A 111 -4.55 7.98 -34.61
C LEU A 111 -3.29 7.99 -35.49
N LEU A 112 -2.17 7.50 -34.98
CA LEU A 112 -0.92 7.41 -35.74
C LEU A 112 -1.07 6.55 -36.99
N GLN A 113 -1.79 5.42 -36.90
CA GLN A 113 -2.06 4.56 -38.05
C GLN A 113 -2.86 5.30 -39.12
N LYS A 114 -3.93 6.00 -38.74
CA LYS A 114 -4.77 6.76 -39.67
C LYS A 114 -4.01 7.93 -40.29
N LEU A 115 -3.22 8.65 -39.49
CA LEU A 115 -2.39 9.74 -39.98
C LEU A 115 -1.35 9.23 -40.98
N ALA A 116 -0.67 8.12 -40.68
CA ALA A 116 0.29 7.51 -41.61
C ALA A 116 -0.36 7.08 -42.93
N GLN A 117 -1.57 6.51 -42.88
CA GLN A 117 -2.34 6.15 -44.08
C GLN A 117 -2.67 7.39 -44.94
N GLN A 118 -3.14 8.47 -44.33
CA GLN A 118 -3.43 9.72 -45.04
C GLN A 118 -2.17 10.37 -45.61
N MET A 119 -1.07 10.36 -44.86
CA MET A 119 0.22 10.88 -45.32
C MET A 119 0.74 10.11 -46.54
N GLN A 120 0.57 8.79 -46.57
CA GLN A 120 1.01 7.95 -47.69
C GLN A 120 0.24 8.26 -48.99
N VAL A 121 -1.02 8.70 -48.88
CA VAL A 121 -1.84 9.12 -50.02
C VAL A 121 -1.51 10.55 -50.46
N ALA A 122 -1.32 11.47 -49.52
CA ALA A 122 -1.10 12.89 -49.82
C ALA A 122 0.36 13.22 -50.21
N PHE A 123 1.33 12.54 -49.60
CA PHE A 123 2.77 12.84 -49.72
C PHE A 123 3.60 11.53 -49.68
N PRO A 124 3.62 10.74 -50.78
CA PRO A 124 4.22 9.40 -50.78
C PRO A 124 5.73 9.39 -50.51
N ASP A 125 6.47 10.37 -51.02
CA ASP A 125 7.93 10.44 -50.84
C ASP A 125 8.31 10.70 -49.37
N VAL A 126 7.63 11.65 -48.73
CA VAL A 126 7.85 11.98 -47.30
C VAL A 126 7.41 10.82 -46.38
N ALA A 127 6.38 10.07 -46.78
CA ALA A 127 5.93 8.91 -46.03
C ALA A 127 6.96 7.76 -46.03
N ALA A 128 7.69 7.57 -47.14
CA ALA A 128 8.76 6.58 -47.22
C ALA A 128 9.92 6.91 -46.27
N ASP A 129 10.37 8.17 -46.27
CA ASP A 129 11.43 8.66 -45.37
C ASP A 129 11.04 8.50 -43.89
N TYR A 130 9.80 8.85 -43.54
CA TYR A 130 9.28 8.71 -42.18
C TYR A 130 9.24 7.24 -41.72
N GLN A 131 8.83 6.30 -42.60
CA GLN A 131 8.85 4.89 -42.26
C GLN A 131 10.27 4.40 -42.01
N GLN A 132 11.24 4.81 -42.82
CA GLN A 132 12.64 4.42 -42.65
C GLN A 132 13.22 4.91 -41.31
N LEU A 133 12.93 6.16 -40.94
CA LEU A 133 13.29 6.73 -39.63
C LEU A 133 12.61 5.97 -38.46
N ARG A 134 11.34 5.62 -38.60
CA ARG A 134 10.58 4.90 -37.56
C ARG A 134 11.13 3.48 -37.32
N HIS A 135 11.45 2.74 -38.38
CA HIS A 135 12.06 1.41 -38.25
C HIS A 135 13.45 1.49 -37.61
N SER A 136 14.22 2.52 -37.96
CA SER A 136 15.54 2.77 -37.37
C SER A 136 15.42 3.04 -35.87
N ASN A 137 14.55 3.98 -35.46
CA ASN A 137 14.32 4.31 -34.06
C ASN A 137 13.75 3.15 -33.24
N ALA A 138 12.89 2.32 -33.82
CA ALA A 138 12.37 1.11 -33.15
C ALA A 138 13.48 0.08 -32.90
N ALA A 139 14.42 -0.09 -33.84
CA ALA A 139 15.58 -0.95 -33.66
C ALA A 139 16.52 -0.42 -32.56
N THR A 140 16.74 0.91 -32.50
CA THR A 140 17.55 1.53 -31.44
C THR A 140 16.89 1.40 -30.06
N ALA A 141 15.56 1.59 -29.98
CA ALA A 141 14.81 1.42 -28.74
C ALA A 141 14.77 -0.04 -28.25
N ALA A 142 14.67 -1.00 -29.17
CA ALA A 142 14.73 -2.43 -28.84
C ALA A 142 16.12 -2.83 -28.33
N ALA A 143 17.20 -2.31 -28.92
CA ALA A 143 18.56 -2.54 -28.45
C ALA A 143 18.81 -1.89 -27.08
N ALA A 144 18.26 -0.70 -26.82
CA ALA A 144 18.35 -0.03 -25.52
C ALA A 144 17.51 -0.74 -24.43
N GLY A 145 16.31 -1.25 -24.77
CA GLY A 145 15.46 -2.01 -23.86
C GLY A 145 16.03 -3.39 -23.50
N ALA A 146 16.76 -4.03 -24.42
CA ALA A 146 17.48 -5.28 -24.13
C ALA A 146 18.72 -5.08 -23.23
N SER A 147 19.17 -3.84 -23.03
CA SER A 147 20.33 -3.49 -22.21
C SER A 147 19.97 -3.03 -20.79
N GLN A 148 18.68 -2.96 -20.43
CA GLN A 148 18.26 -2.69 -19.05
C GLN A 148 18.01 -4.02 -18.32
N PRO A 149 18.85 -4.41 -17.34
CA PRO A 149 18.46 -5.45 -16.41
C PRO A 149 17.27 -4.92 -15.60
N ALA A 150 16.31 -5.81 -15.33
CA ALA A 150 15.17 -5.57 -14.46
C ALA A 150 15.66 -5.21 -13.04
N ALA A 151 16.06 -3.97 -12.81
CA ALA A 151 16.28 -3.42 -11.48
C ALA A 151 14.94 -2.88 -10.97
N ALA A 152 14.11 -3.79 -10.49
CA ALA A 152 13.06 -3.45 -9.53
C ALA A 152 13.76 -3.10 -8.20
N THR A 153 14.30 -1.89 -8.09
CA THR A 153 14.66 -1.30 -6.80
C THR A 153 13.49 -0.43 -6.36
N ALA A 154 12.72 -0.95 -5.40
CA ALA A 154 11.77 -0.17 -4.62
C ALA A 154 12.51 0.97 -3.91
N PRO A 155 11.94 2.20 -3.84
CA PRO A 155 12.50 3.26 -3.03
C PRO A 155 12.18 3.03 -1.54
N PRO A 156 12.98 3.65 -0.63
CA PRO A 156 12.85 3.49 0.83
C PRO A 156 11.64 4.19 1.42
#